data_AF-A0A1B0BHP3-F1
#
_entry.id   AF-A0A1B0BHP3-F1
#
_cell.length_a   1.000
_cell.length_b   1.000
_cell.length_c   1.000
_cell.angle_alpha   90.00
_cell.angle_beta   90.00
_cell.angle_gamma   90.00
#
_symmetry.space_group_name_H-M   'P 1'
#
loop_
_entity.id
_entity.type
_entity.pdbx_description
1 polymer ?
#
loop_
_entity_poly.entity_id
_entity_poly.type
_entity_poly.pdbx_seq_one_letter_code
_entity_poly.pdbx_strand_id
1 'polypeptide(L)'
;MDESELLFNLFYLLLCMCIIYPPEEFQRLGLTIEQLFSRLLGEEYLNFVLYHKKRTSLNLFVHSCLPALYFLIHRFKFSVFMESELEKESELDPDFPMPQEAKAFKTLTWKVAQRFSLMAILVVPALIFNWYQQDWKRHPISQTLLKFSNVPHSSITEIISDIGNEFRRPNIYKKKLNFISTVITTENWIIKTSLYNVYFAHQSDTTLSVAKTETYNVSADNTDTLQMVSIVVKPNRVGVPDFHIRINALEFRNLEERITRPIVIPSNIQFHRNVIDRFIDVFKEQVTHNPIYKPDRIAEKCLGCMNEEPNIKIHKQCEDIDRDGQPLLSENCCSNCYCRPMWCVECLARWFAARQNEHDREVWLEQKCTCPMCRAKFCLLDVSYIEKSNNTTVGGLNDPDDMRV
;
A
#
# COMPACT_ATOMS: atom_id res chain seq x y z
N MET A 1 21.96 4.62 -35.64
CA MET A 1 21.08 3.49 -35.25
C MET A 1 19.84 3.68 -36.07
N ASP A 2 19.54 2.73 -36.95
CA ASP A 2 18.47 2.89 -37.92
C ASP A 2 17.11 2.92 -37.21
N GLU A 3 16.16 3.68 -37.76
CA GLU A 3 14.80 3.78 -37.20
C GLU A 3 14.14 2.41 -37.03
N SER A 4 14.45 1.47 -37.94
CA SER A 4 13.96 0.09 -37.90
C SER A 4 14.54 -0.76 -36.77
N GLU A 5 15.76 -0.44 -36.29
CA GLU A 5 16.41 -1.07 -35.15
C GLU A 5 15.86 -0.49 -33.84
N LEU A 6 15.66 0.83 -33.77
CA LEU A 6 15.03 1.49 -32.63
C LEU A 6 13.62 0.93 -32.38
N LEU A 7 12.80 0.85 -33.43
CA LEU A 7 11.42 0.37 -33.33
C LEU A 7 11.36 -1.09 -32.91
N PHE A 8 12.26 -1.93 -33.43
CA PHE A 8 12.39 -3.32 -33.00
C PHE A 8 12.72 -3.44 -31.51
N ASN A 9 13.71 -2.67 -31.04
CA ASN A 9 14.12 -2.70 -29.63
C ASN A 9 12.98 -2.25 -28.70
N LEU A 10 12.26 -1.19 -29.07
CA LEU A 10 11.12 -0.69 -28.30
C LEU A 10 9.98 -1.71 -28.25
N PHE A 11 9.63 -2.30 -29.40
CA PHE A 11 8.59 -3.31 -29.47
C PHE A 11 8.95 -4.56 -28.64
N TYR A 12 10.20 -5.02 -28.75
CA TYR A 12 10.66 -6.19 -28.00
C TYR A 12 10.68 -5.94 -26.49
N LEU A 13 11.07 -4.73 -26.06
CA LEU A 13 11.03 -4.32 -24.66
C LEU A 13 9.60 -4.32 -24.15
N LEU A 14 8.65 -3.75 -24.91
CA LEU A 14 7.23 -3.74 -24.56
C LEU A 14 6.69 -5.18 -24.44
N LEU A 15 7.04 -6.06 -25.38
CA LEU A 15 6.68 -7.48 -25.34
C LEU A 15 7.23 -8.17 -24.08
N CYS A 16 8.49 -7.91 -23.70
CA CYS A 16 9.06 -8.44 -22.46
C CYS A 16 8.30 -7.96 -21.23
N MET A 17 7.94 -6.67 -21.19
CA MET A 17 7.16 -6.10 -20.09
C MET A 17 5.77 -6.75 -20.00
N CYS A 18 5.10 -7.02 -21.13
CA CYS A 18 3.83 -7.74 -21.15
C CYS A 18 3.96 -9.20 -20.70
N ILE A 19 5.08 -9.87 -20.94
CA ILE A 19 5.29 -11.26 -20.48
C ILE A 19 5.59 -11.31 -18.98
N ILE A 20 6.46 -10.41 -18.49
CA ILE A 20 6.88 -10.37 -17.08
C ILE A 20 5.78 -9.78 -16.18
N TYR A 21 5.09 -8.75 -16.67
CA TYR A 21 4.02 -8.03 -16.00
C TYR A 21 2.76 -8.04 -16.89
N PRO A 22 2.05 -9.18 -16.98
CA PRO A 22 0.90 -9.30 -17.86
C PRO A 22 -0.21 -8.34 -17.42
N PRO A 23 -0.68 -7.44 -18.32
CA PRO A 23 -1.80 -6.56 -18.01
C PRO A 23 -3.11 -7.37 -17.92
N GLU A 24 -4.19 -6.75 -17.43
CA GLU A 24 -5.43 -7.47 -17.15
C GLU A 24 -6.04 -8.12 -18.40
N GLU A 25 -5.90 -7.48 -19.55
CA GLU A 25 -6.40 -7.97 -20.83
C GLU A 25 -5.73 -9.29 -21.20
N PHE A 26 -4.41 -9.39 -21.01
CA PHE A 26 -3.65 -10.62 -21.28
C PHE A 26 -4.03 -11.74 -20.31
N GLN A 27 -4.32 -11.41 -19.05
CA GLN A 27 -4.81 -12.39 -18.08
C GLN A 27 -6.21 -12.90 -18.42
N ARG A 28 -7.10 -12.02 -18.89
CA ARG A 28 -8.45 -12.38 -19.35
C ARG A 28 -8.39 -13.26 -20.61
N LEU A 29 -7.44 -13.00 -21.49
CA LEU A 29 -7.21 -13.78 -22.72
C LEU A 29 -6.53 -15.13 -22.49
N GLY A 30 -6.09 -15.45 -21.28
CA GLY A 30 -5.42 -16.72 -21.01
C GLY A 30 -3.92 -16.73 -21.33
N LEU A 31 -3.33 -15.58 -21.70
CA LEU A 31 -1.94 -15.47 -22.19
C LEU A 31 -0.91 -15.36 -21.05
N THR A 32 -1.19 -15.93 -19.89
CA THR A 32 -0.22 -15.99 -18.79
C THR A 32 0.61 -17.27 -18.87
N ILE A 33 1.85 -17.21 -18.36
CA ILE A 33 2.74 -18.38 -18.29
C ILE A 33 2.06 -19.53 -17.53
N GLU A 34 1.30 -19.20 -16.47
CA GLU A 34 0.58 -20.17 -15.64
C GLU A 34 -0.50 -20.93 -16.42
N GLN A 35 -1.24 -20.23 -17.30
CA GLN A 35 -2.32 -20.82 -18.10
C GLN A 35 -1.78 -21.58 -19.31
N LEU A 36 -0.76 -21.03 -20.00
CA LEU A 36 -0.14 -21.68 -21.16
C LEU A 36 0.48 -23.03 -20.81
N PHE A 37 1.06 -23.13 -19.62
CA PHE A 37 1.69 -24.36 -19.10
C PHE A 37 0.84 -25.03 -18.01
N SER A 38 -0.47 -24.80 -18.00
CA SER A 38 -1.41 -25.36 -17.03
C SER A 38 -1.30 -26.90 -16.91
N ARG A 39 -1.13 -27.60 -18.04
CA ARG A 39 -0.93 -29.06 -18.06
C ARG A 39 0.35 -29.52 -17.36
N LEU A 40 1.41 -28.72 -17.40
CA LEU A 40 2.70 -29.03 -16.75
C LEU A 40 2.71 -28.69 -15.26
N LEU A 41 2.07 -27.56 -14.90
CA LEU A 41 1.95 -27.09 -13.53
C LEU A 41 0.99 -27.97 -12.71
N GLY A 42 -0.10 -28.41 -13.33
CA GLY A 42 -1.21 -29.06 -12.64
C GLY A 42 -2.09 -28.07 -11.89
N GLU A 43 -2.93 -28.57 -11.00
CA GLU A 43 -3.87 -27.74 -10.23
C GLU A 43 -3.26 -27.27 -8.90
N GLU A 44 -3.43 -25.98 -8.60
CA GLU A 44 -3.00 -25.35 -7.34
C GLU A 44 -3.68 -26.02 -6.12
N TYR A 45 -4.93 -26.45 -6.29
CA TYR A 45 -5.75 -27.10 -5.25
C TYR A 45 -5.21 -28.47 -4.80
N LEU A 46 -4.63 -29.24 -5.73
CA LEU A 46 -4.14 -30.59 -5.43
C LEU A 46 -2.85 -30.56 -4.62
N ASN A 47 -1.87 -29.76 -5.03
CA ASN A 47 -0.58 -29.68 -4.33
C ASN A 47 -0.01 -28.27 -4.39
N PHE A 48 -0.47 -27.41 -3.48
CA PHE A 48 -0.10 -25.99 -3.41
C PHE A 48 1.41 -25.74 -3.49
N VAL A 49 2.19 -26.39 -2.61
CA VAL A 49 3.65 -26.16 -2.53
C VAL A 49 4.37 -26.64 -3.79
N LEU A 50 4.00 -27.82 -4.31
CA LEU A 50 4.63 -28.37 -5.52
C LEU A 50 4.27 -27.55 -6.75
N TYR A 51 3.02 -27.10 -6.86
CA TYR A 51 2.56 -26.19 -7.89
C TYR A 51 3.42 -24.92 -7.91
N HIS A 52 3.62 -24.29 -6.75
CA HIS A 52 4.42 -23.07 -6.67
C HIS A 52 5.91 -23.29 -6.94
N LYS A 53 6.49 -24.44 -6.55
CA LYS A 53 7.88 -24.81 -6.92
C LYS A 53 8.06 -24.93 -8.43
N LYS A 54 7.13 -25.61 -9.11
CA LYS A 54 7.13 -25.76 -10.57
C LYS A 54 6.92 -24.40 -11.25
N ARG A 55 5.97 -23.60 -10.75
CA ARG A 55 5.63 -22.28 -11.28
C ARG A 55 6.80 -21.30 -11.21
N THR A 56 7.47 -21.18 -10.07
CA THR A 56 8.64 -20.27 -9.93
C THR A 56 9.79 -20.70 -10.85
N SER A 57 9.99 -22.02 -10.99
CA SER A 57 11.01 -22.58 -11.89
C SER A 57 10.68 -22.33 -13.36
N LEU A 58 9.42 -22.50 -13.75
CA LEU A 58 8.96 -22.23 -15.10
C LEU A 58 9.08 -20.74 -15.45
N ASN A 59 8.63 -19.85 -14.55
CA ASN A 59 8.77 -18.40 -14.75
C ASN A 59 10.24 -18.00 -14.90
N LEU A 60 11.13 -18.57 -14.06
CA LEU A 60 12.57 -18.33 -14.17
C LEU A 60 13.12 -18.79 -15.53
N PHE A 61 12.69 -19.97 -16.01
CA PHE A 61 13.11 -20.48 -17.31
C PHE A 61 12.60 -19.61 -18.47
N VAL A 62 11.30 -19.33 -18.54
CA VAL A 62 10.70 -18.51 -19.60
C VAL A 62 11.36 -17.13 -19.65
N HIS A 63 11.55 -16.49 -18.49
CA HIS A 63 12.18 -15.17 -18.45
C HIS A 63 13.68 -15.20 -18.77
N SER A 64 14.40 -16.30 -18.47
CA SER A 64 15.79 -16.48 -18.92
C SER A 64 15.91 -16.65 -20.44
N CYS A 65 14.86 -17.13 -21.11
CA CYS A 65 14.83 -17.27 -22.56
C CYS A 65 14.58 -15.94 -23.29
N LEU A 66 13.96 -14.93 -22.66
CA LEU A 66 13.64 -13.65 -23.32
C LEU A 66 14.91 -12.94 -23.84
N PRO A 67 15.96 -12.69 -23.04
CA PRO A 67 17.14 -12.00 -23.54
C PRO A 67 17.86 -12.76 -24.66
N ALA A 68 17.85 -14.09 -24.61
CA ALA A 68 18.48 -14.90 -25.65
C ALA A 68 17.64 -14.92 -26.95
N LEU A 69 16.32 -14.94 -26.84
CA LEU A 69 15.42 -14.82 -27.99
C LEU A 69 15.57 -13.45 -28.66
N TYR A 70 15.78 -12.37 -27.88
CA TYR A 70 16.14 -11.07 -28.42
C TYR A 70 17.38 -11.14 -29.31
N PHE A 71 18.49 -11.68 -28.79
CA PHE A 71 19.74 -11.80 -29.55
C PHE A 71 19.62 -12.74 -30.75
N LEU A 72 18.79 -13.79 -30.66
CA LEU A 72 18.54 -14.71 -31.77
C LEU A 72 17.77 -14.00 -32.88
N ILE A 73 16.67 -13.30 -32.56
CA ILE A 73 15.86 -12.57 -33.54
C ILE A 73 16.66 -11.41 -34.12
N HIS A 74 17.40 -10.66 -33.29
CA HIS A 74 18.28 -9.59 -33.76
C HIS A 74 19.34 -10.14 -34.71
N ARG A 75 20.02 -11.24 -34.34
CA ARG A 75 20.95 -11.93 -35.23
C ARG A 75 20.27 -12.36 -36.53
N PHE A 76 19.10 -12.99 -36.50
CA PHE A 76 18.43 -13.46 -37.72
C PHE A 76 17.98 -12.31 -38.62
N LYS A 77 17.42 -11.24 -38.05
CA LYS A 77 16.95 -10.07 -38.79
C LYS A 77 18.11 -9.27 -39.36
N PHE A 78 19.17 -9.04 -38.57
CA PHE A 78 20.28 -8.17 -38.98
C PHE A 78 21.44 -8.93 -39.64
N SER A 79 21.67 -10.23 -39.39
CA SER A 79 22.67 -11.00 -40.14
C SER A 79 22.29 -11.22 -41.60
N VAL A 80 20.99 -11.24 -41.91
CA VAL A 80 20.48 -11.32 -43.29
C VAL A 80 20.66 -9.99 -44.05
N PHE A 81 20.78 -8.86 -43.33
CA PHE A 81 21.03 -7.54 -43.92
C PHE A 81 22.50 -7.07 -43.82
N MET A 82 23.34 -7.74 -43.02
CA MET A 82 24.75 -7.36 -42.83
C MET A 82 25.70 -7.85 -43.93
N GLU A 83 25.22 -8.58 -44.93
CA GLU A 83 25.96 -8.80 -46.18
C GLU A 83 25.88 -7.59 -47.13
N SER A 84 24.91 -6.67 -46.97
CA SER A 84 24.75 -5.53 -47.90
C SER A 84 25.35 -4.20 -47.42
N GLU A 85 25.77 -4.09 -46.15
CA GLU A 85 26.19 -2.79 -45.54
C GLU A 85 27.69 -2.69 -45.24
N LEU A 86 28.49 -3.77 -45.38
CA LEU A 86 29.95 -3.67 -45.24
C LEU A 86 30.58 -2.81 -46.35
N GLU A 87 29.91 -2.65 -47.49
CA GLU A 87 30.37 -1.75 -48.56
C GLU A 87 29.96 -0.29 -48.35
N LYS A 88 29.02 0.04 -47.44
CA LYS A 88 28.50 1.42 -47.29
C LYS A 88 29.03 2.21 -46.09
N GLU A 89 29.52 1.56 -45.03
CA GLU A 89 30.16 2.29 -43.92
C GLU A 89 31.53 2.90 -44.29
N SER A 90 32.04 2.68 -45.51
CA SER A 90 33.25 3.34 -46.01
C SER A 90 33.01 4.76 -46.56
N GLU A 91 31.76 5.17 -46.80
CA GLU A 91 31.44 6.47 -47.39
C GLU A 91 30.30 7.17 -46.64
N LEU A 92 30.51 7.58 -45.37
CA LEU A 92 29.80 8.78 -44.87
C LEU A 92 30.47 9.44 -43.64
N ASP A 93 30.70 10.75 -43.82
CA ASP A 93 31.03 11.84 -42.90
C ASP A 93 32.40 11.89 -42.16
N PRO A 94 33.37 12.71 -42.63
CA PRO A 94 34.67 12.93 -41.98
C PRO A 94 34.66 13.93 -40.80
N ASP A 95 33.53 14.60 -40.49
CA ASP A 95 33.53 15.74 -39.55
C ASP A 95 33.35 15.37 -38.06
N PHE A 96 32.94 14.15 -37.73
CA PHE A 96 32.83 13.69 -36.33
C PHE A 96 33.31 12.23 -36.17
N PRO A 97 34.63 11.99 -36.00
CA PRO A 97 35.12 10.65 -35.68
C PRO A 97 34.64 10.25 -34.29
N MET A 98 33.71 9.28 -34.23
CA MET A 98 33.37 8.61 -32.97
C MET A 98 34.65 8.00 -32.39
N PRO A 99 35.02 8.30 -31.12
CA PRO A 99 36.27 7.83 -30.54
C PRO A 99 36.34 6.29 -30.61
N GLN A 100 37.49 5.75 -31.03
CA GLN A 100 37.68 4.30 -31.21
C GLN A 100 37.32 3.50 -29.93
N GLU A 101 37.50 4.12 -28.76
CA GLU A 101 37.12 3.58 -27.46
C GLU A 101 35.61 3.31 -27.35
N ALA A 102 34.76 4.18 -27.91
CA ALA A 102 33.31 4.03 -27.88
C ALA A 102 32.82 2.88 -28.78
N LYS A 103 33.45 2.67 -29.95
CA LYS A 103 33.14 1.54 -30.84
C LYS A 103 33.57 0.20 -30.20
N ALA A 104 34.75 0.16 -29.58
CA ALA A 104 35.23 -1.01 -28.86
C ALA A 104 34.33 -1.35 -27.65
N PHE A 105 33.89 -0.35 -26.88
CA PHE A 105 32.98 -0.54 -25.76
C PHE A 105 31.61 -1.08 -26.19
N LYS A 106 31.01 -0.54 -27.27
CA LYS A 106 29.72 -1.02 -27.81
C LYS A 106 29.78 -2.47 -28.27
N THR A 107 30.84 -2.86 -29.00
CA THR A 107 31.00 -4.23 -29.49
C THR A 107 31.31 -5.22 -28.36
N LEU A 108 32.07 -4.80 -27.35
CA LEU A 108 32.36 -5.61 -26.17
C LEU A 108 31.10 -5.86 -25.33
N THR A 109 30.37 -4.80 -25.00
CA THR A 109 29.13 -4.90 -24.20
C THR A 109 28.09 -5.79 -24.88
N TRP A 110 27.91 -5.66 -26.19
CA TRP A 110 27.03 -6.53 -26.97
C TRP A 110 27.43 -8.00 -26.92
N LYS A 111 28.72 -8.31 -27.15
CA LYS A 111 29.24 -9.70 -27.09
C LYS A 111 29.13 -10.30 -25.69
N VAL A 112 29.38 -9.51 -24.65
CA VAL A 112 29.24 -9.95 -23.24
C VAL A 112 27.77 -10.24 -22.92
N ALA A 113 26.86 -9.34 -23.28
CA ALA A 113 25.42 -9.53 -23.05
C ALA A 113 24.89 -10.77 -23.79
N GLN A 114 25.29 -10.98 -25.04
CA GLN A 114 24.91 -12.17 -25.81
C GLN A 114 25.39 -13.47 -25.13
N ARG A 115 26.66 -13.51 -24.69
CA ARG A 115 27.23 -14.67 -24.00
C ARG A 115 26.51 -14.94 -22.68
N PHE A 116 26.19 -13.88 -21.92
CA PHE A 116 25.45 -14.00 -20.66
C PHE A 116 24.04 -14.56 -20.87
N SER A 117 23.31 -14.08 -21.88
CA SER A 117 21.97 -14.58 -22.21
C SER A 117 21.97 -16.05 -22.63
N LEU A 118 22.95 -16.47 -23.44
CA LEU A 118 23.09 -17.89 -23.83
C LEU A 118 23.49 -18.77 -22.64
N MET A 119 24.36 -18.29 -21.76
CA MET A 119 24.71 -18.99 -20.52
C MET A 119 23.49 -19.14 -19.60
N ALA A 120 22.64 -18.11 -19.50
CA ALA A 120 21.42 -18.18 -18.68
C ALA A 120 20.48 -19.30 -19.14
N ILE A 121 20.30 -19.47 -20.46
CA ILE A 121 19.50 -20.58 -21.03
C ILE A 121 20.06 -21.96 -20.69
N LEU A 122 21.37 -22.11 -20.51
CA LEU A 122 21.96 -23.40 -20.15
C LEU A 122 21.94 -23.66 -18.65
N VAL A 123 22.26 -22.62 -17.86
CA VAL A 123 22.37 -22.72 -16.40
C VAL A 123 21.01 -22.90 -15.74
N VAL A 124 19.97 -22.18 -16.17
CA VAL A 124 18.65 -22.23 -15.52
C VAL A 124 17.99 -23.63 -15.61
N PRO A 125 17.92 -24.28 -16.79
CA PRO A 125 17.45 -25.66 -16.89
C PRO A 125 18.31 -26.64 -16.12
N ALA A 126 19.63 -26.48 -16.12
CA ALA A 126 20.52 -27.33 -15.32
C ALA A 126 20.22 -27.21 -13.81
N LEU A 127 19.94 -26.00 -13.32
CA LEU A 127 19.50 -25.76 -11.94
C LEU A 127 18.14 -26.41 -11.65
N ILE A 128 17.17 -26.26 -12.56
CA ILE A 128 15.83 -26.84 -12.41
C ILE A 128 15.91 -28.38 -12.41
N PHE A 129 16.74 -28.95 -13.29
CA PHE A 129 16.98 -30.39 -13.35
C PHE A 129 17.65 -30.91 -12.09
N ASN A 130 18.64 -30.17 -11.54
CA ASN A 130 19.24 -30.49 -10.25
C ASN A 130 18.21 -30.46 -9.11
N TRP A 131 17.30 -29.48 -9.10
CA TRP A 131 16.20 -29.46 -8.12
C TRP A 131 15.25 -30.63 -8.30
N TYR A 132 14.94 -31.00 -9.54
CA TYR A 132 14.08 -32.13 -9.85
C TYR A 132 14.69 -33.46 -9.38
N GLN A 133 15.99 -33.68 -9.64
CA GLN A 133 16.71 -34.89 -9.19
C GLN A 133 16.76 -35.05 -7.66
N GLN A 134 16.70 -33.94 -6.92
CA GLN A 134 16.73 -33.93 -5.46
C GLN A 134 15.34 -33.82 -4.83
N ASP A 135 14.28 -34.24 -5.52
CA ASP A 135 12.87 -34.16 -5.07
C ASP A 135 12.50 -32.75 -4.55
N TRP A 136 13.04 -31.71 -5.19
CA TRP A 136 12.83 -30.31 -4.83
C TRP A 136 13.30 -29.92 -3.42
N LYS A 137 14.12 -30.72 -2.73
CA LYS A 137 14.61 -30.42 -1.37
C LYS A 137 15.47 -29.16 -1.31
N ARG A 138 16.32 -28.96 -2.33
CA ARG A 138 17.23 -27.81 -2.43
C ARG A 138 16.55 -26.53 -2.95
N HIS A 139 15.30 -26.61 -3.39
CA HIS A 139 14.57 -25.44 -3.89
C HIS A 139 14.40 -24.38 -2.77
N PRO A 140 14.51 -23.07 -3.06
CA PRO A 140 14.40 -22.01 -2.05
C PRO A 140 13.15 -22.12 -1.17
N ILE A 141 11.99 -22.41 -1.78
CA ILE A 141 10.72 -22.63 -1.04
C ILE A 141 10.87 -23.73 0.01
N SER A 142 11.49 -24.87 -0.33
CA SER A 142 11.70 -25.97 0.62
C SER A 142 12.64 -25.56 1.74
N GLN A 143 13.69 -24.80 1.43
CA GLN A 143 14.63 -24.28 2.43
C GLN A 143 13.96 -23.29 3.39
N THR A 144 13.01 -22.49 2.91
CA THR A 144 12.22 -21.60 3.77
C THR A 144 11.26 -22.39 4.64
N LEU A 145 10.56 -23.39 4.10
CA LEU A 145 9.64 -24.26 4.86
C LEU A 145 10.37 -25.09 5.92
N LEU A 146 11.60 -25.52 5.65
CA LEU A 146 12.48 -26.20 6.60
C LEU A 146 12.71 -25.41 7.89
N LYS A 147 12.73 -24.07 7.82
CA LYS A 147 12.90 -23.21 9.00
C LYS A 147 11.67 -23.21 9.92
N PHE A 148 10.51 -23.59 9.39
CA PHE A 148 9.30 -23.79 10.18
C PHE A 148 9.23 -25.16 10.86
N SER A 149 10.19 -26.02 10.55
CA SER A 149 10.25 -27.38 11.04
C SER A 149 10.93 -27.44 12.40
N ASN A 150 10.19 -27.88 13.41
CA ASN A 150 10.69 -28.01 14.79
C ASN A 150 11.40 -29.37 15.01
N VAL A 151 11.24 -30.33 14.09
CA VAL A 151 11.80 -31.69 14.17
C VAL A 151 12.74 -31.93 12.96
N PRO A 152 13.98 -32.44 13.14
CA PRO A 152 15.02 -32.36 12.11
C PRO A 152 14.92 -33.33 10.90
N HIS A 153 14.04 -34.35 10.89
CA HIS A 153 14.12 -35.40 9.84
C HIS A 153 12.80 -35.83 9.13
N SER A 154 11.60 -35.50 9.63
CA SER A 154 10.32 -35.93 9.03
C SER A 154 9.33 -34.79 8.73
N SER A 155 9.65 -33.57 9.15
CA SER A 155 8.71 -32.47 9.34
C SER A 155 8.35 -31.68 8.08
N ILE A 156 9.19 -31.65 7.04
CA ILE A 156 8.88 -30.85 5.82
C ILE A 156 7.61 -31.38 5.14
N THR A 157 7.52 -32.70 4.98
CA THR A 157 6.39 -33.33 4.30
C THR A 157 5.09 -33.11 5.08
N GLU A 158 5.17 -33.13 6.41
CA GLU A 158 4.05 -32.81 7.30
C GLU A 158 3.61 -31.35 7.10
N ILE A 159 4.53 -30.38 7.12
CA ILE A 159 4.22 -28.96 6.88
C ILE A 159 3.62 -28.75 5.48
N ILE A 160 4.17 -29.42 4.46
CA ILE A 160 3.63 -29.33 3.09
C ILE A 160 2.20 -29.89 3.02
N SER A 161 1.96 -31.02 3.69
CA SER A 161 0.62 -31.62 3.76
C SER A 161 -0.34 -30.74 4.55
N ASP A 162 0.11 -30.12 5.63
CA ASP A 162 -0.67 -29.23 6.47
C ASP A 162 -1.11 -27.98 5.70
N ILE A 163 -0.17 -27.28 5.07
CA ILE A 163 -0.44 -26.15 4.18
C ILE A 163 -1.39 -26.57 3.05
N GLY A 164 -1.17 -27.74 2.45
CA GLY A 164 -2.03 -28.27 1.41
C GLY A 164 -3.46 -28.53 1.89
N ASN A 165 -3.62 -29.10 3.08
CA ASN A 165 -4.93 -29.38 3.67
C ASN A 165 -5.65 -28.09 4.09
N GLU A 166 -4.94 -27.12 4.67
CA GLU A 166 -5.48 -25.80 5.00
C GLU A 166 -5.93 -25.04 3.76
N PHE A 167 -5.14 -25.08 2.68
CA PHE A 167 -5.47 -24.39 1.43
C PHE A 167 -6.76 -24.93 0.78
N ARG A 168 -7.06 -26.23 0.98
CA ARG A 168 -8.28 -26.86 0.45
C ARG A 168 -9.54 -26.50 1.22
N ARG A 169 -9.42 -25.87 2.40
CA ARG A 169 -10.58 -25.46 3.20
C ARG A 169 -11.30 -24.27 2.54
N PRO A 170 -12.62 -24.16 2.67
CA PRO A 170 -13.38 -23.08 2.02
C PRO A 170 -13.10 -21.69 2.61
N ASN A 171 -12.53 -21.60 3.81
CA ASN A 171 -12.33 -20.34 4.54
C ASN A 171 -11.02 -19.60 4.18
N ILE A 172 -10.40 -19.89 3.04
CA ILE A 172 -9.21 -19.15 2.60
C ILE A 172 -9.55 -17.72 2.14
N TYR A 173 -8.68 -16.77 2.47
CA TYR A 173 -8.69 -15.45 1.87
C TYR A 173 -7.62 -15.40 0.79
N LYS A 174 -8.02 -15.29 -0.47
CA LYS A 174 -7.09 -15.13 -1.58
C LYS A 174 -7.37 -13.80 -2.26
N LYS A 175 -6.39 -12.90 -2.22
CA LYS A 175 -6.48 -11.58 -2.84
C LYS A 175 -5.23 -11.26 -3.64
N LYS A 176 -5.45 -10.79 -4.88
CA LYS A 176 -4.38 -10.27 -5.72
C LYS A 176 -4.00 -8.87 -5.24
N LEU A 177 -2.75 -8.67 -4.86
CA LEU A 177 -2.22 -7.38 -4.39
C LEU A 177 -1.81 -6.49 -5.55
N ASN A 178 -1.04 -7.06 -6.49
CA ASN A 178 -0.51 -6.41 -7.69
C ASN A 178 -0.59 -7.42 -8.85
N PHE A 179 -0.24 -6.99 -10.07
CA PHE A 179 -0.20 -7.87 -11.25
C PHE A 179 0.59 -9.17 -11.04
N ILE A 180 1.64 -9.12 -10.22
CA ILE A 180 2.59 -10.23 -10.01
C ILE A 180 2.56 -10.83 -8.60
N SER A 181 1.71 -10.33 -7.69
CA SER A 181 1.72 -10.80 -6.31
C SER A 181 0.34 -10.99 -5.73
N THR A 182 0.14 -12.12 -5.05
CA THR A 182 -1.11 -12.53 -4.43
C THR A 182 -0.85 -12.90 -2.98
N VAL A 183 -1.70 -12.39 -2.07
CA VAL A 183 -1.73 -12.81 -0.67
C VAL A 183 -2.78 -13.89 -0.48
N ILE A 184 -2.42 -14.90 0.27
CA ILE A 184 -3.30 -15.99 0.68
C ILE A 184 -3.18 -16.10 2.19
N THR A 185 -4.29 -15.93 2.89
CA THR A 185 -4.39 -16.12 4.34
C THR A 185 -5.23 -17.36 4.59
N THR A 186 -4.64 -18.35 5.23
CA THR A 186 -5.33 -19.55 5.75
C THR A 186 -5.55 -19.37 7.26
N GLU A 187 -5.96 -20.42 7.96
CA GLU A 187 -6.15 -20.37 9.42
C GLU A 187 -4.82 -20.13 10.15
N ASN A 188 -3.75 -20.85 9.77
CA ASN A 188 -2.46 -20.74 10.47
C ASN A 188 -1.37 -20.05 9.65
N TRP A 189 -1.54 -19.89 8.34
CA TRP A 189 -0.51 -19.37 7.46
C TRP A 189 -0.91 -18.07 6.76
N ILE A 190 0.07 -17.17 6.64
CA ILE A 190 0.04 -16.01 5.75
C ILE A 190 1.08 -16.28 4.67
N ILE A 191 0.60 -16.37 3.43
CA ILE A 191 1.41 -16.74 2.28
C ILE A 191 1.36 -15.60 1.26
N LYS A 192 2.51 -15.03 0.94
CA LYS A 192 2.62 -14.06 -0.15
C LYS A 192 3.34 -14.73 -1.31
N THR A 193 2.61 -14.93 -2.39
CA THR A 193 3.17 -15.45 -3.63
C THR A 193 3.57 -14.29 -4.53
N SER A 194 4.78 -14.34 -5.07
CA SER A 194 5.29 -13.40 -6.08
C SER A 194 5.72 -14.19 -7.33
N LEU A 195 6.31 -13.50 -8.30
CA LEU A 195 6.72 -14.05 -9.60
C LEU A 195 7.77 -15.16 -9.45
N TYR A 196 8.78 -14.93 -8.60
CA TYR A 196 9.91 -15.85 -8.38
C TYR A 196 9.99 -16.42 -6.96
N ASN A 197 9.39 -15.73 -5.99
CA ASN A 197 9.52 -16.06 -4.58
C ASN A 197 8.14 -16.31 -3.96
N VAL A 198 8.09 -17.22 -2.99
CA VAL A 198 6.94 -17.41 -2.12
C VAL A 198 7.39 -17.24 -0.68
N TYR A 199 6.74 -16.32 0.01
CA TYR A 199 6.99 -16.02 1.41
C TYR A 199 5.94 -16.72 2.26
N PHE A 200 6.40 -17.35 3.33
CA PHE A 200 5.57 -18.05 4.29
C PHE A 200 5.76 -17.42 5.67
N ALA A 201 4.66 -17.26 6.38
CA ALA A 201 4.60 -16.71 7.72
C ALA A 201 3.55 -17.52 8.50
N HIS A 202 3.97 -18.17 9.58
CA HIS A 202 3.04 -18.85 10.48
C HIS A 202 2.45 -17.84 11.47
N GLN A 203 1.12 -17.73 11.57
CA GLN A 203 0.43 -16.67 12.30
C GLN A 203 0.82 -16.59 13.79
N SER A 204 1.05 -17.74 14.45
CA SER A 204 1.52 -17.77 15.85
C SER A 204 2.90 -17.14 16.04
N ASP A 205 3.75 -17.21 15.01
CA ASP A 205 5.17 -16.88 15.06
C ASP A 205 5.47 -15.58 14.31
N THR A 206 4.46 -14.79 13.96
CA THR A 206 4.63 -13.57 13.16
C THR A 206 4.06 -12.35 13.86
N THR A 207 4.78 -11.24 13.87
CA THR A 207 4.22 -9.94 14.25
C THR A 207 3.74 -9.20 13.01
N LEU A 208 2.51 -8.70 13.06
CA LEU A 208 1.89 -7.91 12.01
C LEU A 208 1.80 -6.47 12.49
N SER A 209 2.34 -5.54 11.70
CA SER A 209 2.26 -4.11 12.02
C SER A 209 2.02 -3.28 10.79
N VAL A 210 1.17 -2.26 10.88
CA VAL A 210 1.00 -1.28 9.80
C VAL A 210 2.27 -0.42 9.72
N ALA A 211 2.90 -0.35 8.55
CA ALA A 211 4.08 0.50 8.32
C ALA A 211 3.70 1.89 7.83
N LYS A 212 2.76 1.96 6.89
CA LYS A 212 2.42 3.21 6.21
C LYS A 212 1.01 3.14 5.64
N THR A 213 0.33 4.28 5.65
CA THR A 213 -0.90 4.52 4.88
C THR A 213 -0.62 5.57 3.81
N GLU A 214 -1.06 5.32 2.58
CA GLU A 214 -0.89 6.21 1.44
C GLU A 214 -2.26 6.48 0.82
N THR A 215 -2.62 7.75 0.65
CA THR A 215 -3.89 8.15 0.04
C THR A 215 -3.64 8.68 -1.37
N TYR A 216 -4.35 8.13 -2.35
CA TYR A 216 -4.28 8.49 -3.75
C TYR A 216 -5.63 9.04 -4.21
N ASN A 217 -5.61 10.10 -5.02
CA ASN A 217 -6.81 10.60 -5.68
C ASN A 217 -6.88 9.92 -7.06
N VAL A 218 -7.95 9.18 -7.34
CA VAL A 218 -8.06 8.33 -8.56
C VAL A 218 -8.27 9.14 -9.82
N SER A 219 -8.88 10.32 -9.71
CA SER A 219 -8.94 11.32 -10.78
C SER A 219 -9.18 12.71 -10.19
N ALA A 220 -8.97 13.76 -10.99
CA ALA A 220 -9.33 15.13 -10.63
C ALA A 220 -10.86 15.32 -10.59
N ASP A 221 -11.62 14.51 -11.34
CA ASP A 221 -13.09 14.64 -11.47
C ASP A 221 -13.90 13.72 -10.53
N ASN A 222 -13.36 12.57 -10.10
CA ASN A 222 -14.00 11.71 -9.09
C ASN A 222 -13.29 11.86 -7.75
N THR A 223 -14.02 12.36 -6.75
CA THR A 223 -13.59 12.62 -5.37
C THR A 223 -13.35 11.35 -4.53
N ASP A 224 -13.12 10.21 -5.18
CA ASP A 224 -12.91 8.93 -4.50
C ASP A 224 -11.42 8.78 -4.17
N THR A 225 -11.08 8.91 -2.88
CA THR A 225 -9.71 8.79 -2.41
C THR A 225 -9.40 7.33 -2.11
N LEU A 226 -8.51 6.70 -2.88
CA LEU A 226 -8.01 5.36 -2.58
C LEU A 226 -6.96 5.42 -1.49
N GLN A 227 -7.29 4.91 -0.30
CA GLN A 227 -6.30 4.69 0.74
C GLN A 227 -5.72 3.28 0.64
N MET A 228 -4.41 3.19 0.45
CA MET A 228 -3.63 1.96 0.47
C MET A 228 -2.90 1.83 1.80
N VAL A 229 -2.99 0.67 2.41
CA VAL A 229 -2.37 0.32 3.69
C VAL A 229 -1.24 -0.66 3.43
N SER A 230 -0.04 -0.33 3.91
CA SER A 230 1.11 -1.22 3.88
C SER A 230 1.29 -1.88 5.25
N ILE A 231 1.13 -3.20 5.28
CA ILE A 231 1.30 -4.05 6.46
C ILE A 231 2.63 -4.77 6.33
N VAL A 232 3.45 -4.73 7.37
CA VAL A 232 4.68 -5.51 7.49
C VAL A 232 4.37 -6.80 8.21
N VAL A 233 4.73 -7.92 7.59
CA VAL A 233 4.71 -9.24 8.21
C VAL A 233 6.15 -9.58 8.58
N LYS A 234 6.43 -9.66 9.89
CA LYS A 234 7.73 -10.04 10.41
C LYS A 234 7.65 -11.40 11.11
N PRO A 235 8.11 -12.48 10.47
CA PRO A 235 8.26 -13.77 11.13
C PRO A 235 9.34 -13.68 12.21
N ASN A 236 9.09 -14.21 13.40
CA ASN A 236 10.02 -14.21 14.53
C ASN A 236 11.12 -15.29 14.40
N ARG A 237 11.14 -16.05 13.29
CA ARG A 237 12.10 -17.13 13.06
C ARG A 237 13.34 -16.62 12.33
N VAL A 238 14.50 -17.03 12.82
CA VAL A 238 15.79 -16.63 12.25
C VAL A 238 15.92 -17.13 10.81
N GLY A 239 16.30 -16.22 9.90
CA GLY A 239 16.55 -16.53 8.50
C GLY A 239 15.31 -16.58 7.61
N VAL A 240 14.11 -16.25 8.10
CA VAL A 240 12.95 -16.00 7.25
C VAL A 240 12.87 -14.50 6.93
N PRO A 241 12.80 -14.09 5.66
CA PRO A 241 12.71 -12.68 5.31
C PRO A 241 11.34 -12.09 5.62
N ASP A 242 11.34 -10.85 6.12
CA ASP A 242 10.14 -10.02 6.26
C ASP A 242 9.53 -9.73 4.88
N PHE A 243 8.21 -9.53 4.85
CA PHE A 243 7.54 -9.11 3.63
C PHE A 243 6.40 -8.13 3.88
N HIS A 244 6.15 -7.29 2.88
CA HIS A 244 5.12 -6.27 2.92
C HIS A 244 3.88 -6.72 2.15
N ILE A 245 2.71 -6.53 2.74
CA ILE A 245 1.41 -6.66 2.09
C ILE A 245 0.87 -5.24 1.89
N ARG A 246 0.41 -4.93 0.68
CA ARG A 246 -0.17 -3.61 0.35
C ARG A 246 -1.60 -3.85 -0.16
N ILE A 247 -2.58 -3.39 0.61
CA ILE A 247 -4.02 -3.60 0.32
C ILE A 247 -4.79 -2.29 0.43
N ASN A 248 -5.97 -2.24 -0.16
CA ASN A 248 -6.89 -1.12 0.01
C ASN A 248 -7.41 -1.10 1.46
N ALA A 249 -7.59 0.09 2.04
CA ALA A 249 -8.18 0.29 3.36
C ALA A 249 -9.58 -0.33 3.49
N LEU A 250 -10.38 -0.36 2.43
CA LEU A 250 -11.69 -1.04 2.42
C LEU A 250 -11.55 -2.56 2.60
N GLU A 251 -10.47 -3.14 2.09
CA GLU A 251 -10.20 -4.58 2.18
C GLU A 251 -9.43 -4.97 3.44
N PHE A 252 -8.87 -3.98 4.15
CA PHE A 252 -8.15 -4.20 5.40
C PHE A 252 -8.99 -4.96 6.42
N ARG A 253 -10.27 -4.58 6.57
CA ARG A 253 -11.19 -5.25 7.49
C ARG A 253 -11.42 -6.72 7.14
N ASN A 254 -11.55 -7.04 5.85
CA ASN A 254 -11.72 -8.42 5.40
C ASN A 254 -10.49 -9.29 5.68
N LEU A 255 -9.29 -8.69 5.66
CA LEU A 255 -8.06 -9.36 6.05
C LEU A 255 -7.97 -9.49 7.58
N GLU A 256 -8.27 -8.42 8.31
CA GLU A 256 -8.24 -8.38 9.78
C GLU A 256 -9.19 -9.41 10.41
N GLU A 257 -10.42 -9.52 9.89
CA GLU A 257 -11.41 -10.50 10.36
C GLU A 257 -10.99 -11.96 10.16
N ARG A 258 -9.98 -12.21 9.32
CA ARG A 258 -9.52 -13.57 8.98
C ARG A 258 -8.17 -13.93 9.57
N ILE A 259 -7.43 -12.97 10.07
CA ILE A 259 -6.16 -13.21 10.75
C ILE A 259 -6.45 -13.41 12.23
N THR A 260 -5.89 -14.46 12.84
CA THR A 260 -6.08 -14.76 14.26
C THR A 260 -5.32 -13.78 15.17
N ARG A 261 -4.19 -13.24 14.69
CA ARG A 261 -3.35 -12.31 15.44
C ARG A 261 -3.66 -10.85 15.11
N PRO A 262 -3.88 -9.97 16.11
CA PRO A 262 -4.20 -8.58 15.85
C PRO A 262 -3.05 -7.88 15.11
N ILE A 263 -3.42 -7.06 14.13
CA ILE A 263 -2.48 -6.20 13.42
C ILE A 263 -2.21 -4.99 14.31
N VAL A 264 -0.96 -4.82 14.74
CA VAL A 264 -0.56 -3.67 15.55
C VAL A 264 -0.59 -2.42 14.67
N ILE A 265 -1.37 -1.42 15.08
CA ILE A 265 -1.41 -0.12 14.42
C ILE A 265 -0.57 0.83 15.28
N PRO A 266 0.61 1.25 14.81
CA PRO A 266 1.41 2.28 15.47
C PRO A 266 0.62 3.58 15.64
N SER A 267 0.78 4.27 16.77
CA SER A 267 0.03 5.49 17.13
C SER A 267 0.24 6.67 16.17
N ASN A 268 1.29 6.64 15.35
CA ASN A 268 1.59 7.61 14.31
C ASN A 268 0.80 7.38 13.00
N ILE A 269 0.02 6.30 12.90
CA ILE A 269 -0.71 5.95 11.67
C ILE A 269 -2.21 6.09 11.91
N GLN A 270 -2.79 7.18 11.40
CA GLN A 270 -4.23 7.42 11.44
C GLN A 270 -4.92 6.79 10.23
N PHE A 271 -5.87 5.89 10.51
CA PHE A 271 -6.78 5.32 9.52
C PHE A 271 -7.90 6.31 9.28
N HIS A 272 -7.97 6.87 8.08
CA HIS A 272 -9.04 7.80 7.72
C HIS A 272 -10.11 7.00 6.99
N ARG A 273 -11.12 6.53 7.73
CA ARG A 273 -12.17 5.67 7.17
C ARG A 273 -13.05 6.43 6.18
N ASN A 274 -13.37 7.68 6.49
CA ASN A 274 -14.17 8.58 5.66
C ASN A 274 -13.53 9.99 5.55
N VAL A 275 -13.87 10.74 4.50
CA VAL A 275 -13.46 12.15 4.32
C VAL A 275 -13.88 13.01 5.51
N ILE A 276 -15.03 12.71 6.11
CA ILE A 276 -15.53 13.39 7.32
C ILE A 276 -14.58 13.20 8.49
N ASP A 277 -14.00 12.00 8.67
CA ASP A 277 -13.07 11.75 9.78
C ASP A 277 -11.78 12.55 9.60
N ARG A 278 -11.27 12.62 8.36
CA ARG A 278 -10.13 13.48 8.02
C ARG A 278 -10.44 14.95 8.26
N PHE A 279 -11.64 15.39 7.90
CA PHE A 279 -12.08 16.76 8.18
C PHE A 279 -12.14 17.04 9.68
N ILE A 280 -12.63 16.12 10.50
CA ILE A 280 -12.67 16.29 11.96
C ILE A 280 -11.27 16.50 12.53
N ASP A 281 -10.28 15.75 12.07
CA ASP A 281 -8.90 15.86 12.58
C ASP A 281 -8.26 17.20 12.17
N VAL A 282 -8.41 17.60 10.89
CA VAL A 282 -7.97 18.92 10.44
C VAL A 282 -8.72 20.04 11.17
N PHE A 283 -10.02 19.89 11.38
CA PHE A 283 -10.84 20.84 12.15
C PHE A 283 -10.32 20.97 13.58
N LYS A 284 -10.01 19.86 14.27
CA LYS A 284 -9.45 19.86 15.62
C LYS A 284 -8.13 20.62 15.67
N GLU A 285 -7.23 20.34 14.73
CA GLU A 285 -5.91 20.98 14.62
C GLU A 285 -6.06 22.49 14.40
N GLN A 286 -6.90 22.92 13.45
CA GLN A 286 -7.12 24.34 13.21
C GLN A 286 -7.74 25.07 14.41
N VAL A 287 -8.67 24.43 15.13
CA VAL A 287 -9.27 25.02 16.34
C VAL A 287 -8.26 25.15 17.48
N THR A 288 -7.16 24.39 17.50
CA THR A 288 -6.10 24.58 18.52
C THR A 288 -5.36 25.90 18.37
N HIS A 289 -5.35 26.49 17.18
CA HIS A 289 -4.72 27.79 16.94
C HIS A 289 -5.60 28.96 17.41
N ASN A 290 -6.89 28.73 17.65
CA ASN A 290 -7.80 29.76 18.12
C ASN A 290 -7.63 30.01 19.63
N PRO A 291 -7.83 31.24 20.11
CA PRO A 291 -7.66 31.58 21.53
C PRO A 291 -8.67 30.83 22.41
N ILE A 292 -8.22 30.43 23.61
CA ILE A 292 -9.02 29.65 24.57
C ILE A 292 -10.06 30.55 25.23
N TYR A 293 -11.30 30.06 25.32
CA TYR A 293 -12.42 30.73 25.97
C TYR A 293 -12.57 30.27 27.42
N LYS A 294 -12.82 31.20 28.36
CA LYS A 294 -13.09 30.88 29.77
C LYS A 294 -14.61 30.90 30.02
N PRO A 295 -15.26 29.73 30.20
CA PRO A 295 -16.70 29.67 30.37
C PRO A 295 -17.11 29.86 31.84
N ASP A 296 -18.21 30.59 32.07
CA ASP A 296 -18.83 30.67 33.41
C ASP A 296 -19.60 29.39 33.78
N ARG A 297 -20.22 28.74 32.80
CA ARG A 297 -21.03 27.52 32.97
C ARG A 297 -20.90 26.61 31.75
N ILE A 298 -20.62 25.33 32.00
CA ILE A 298 -20.50 24.27 30.98
C ILE A 298 -21.63 23.26 31.22
N ALA A 299 -22.21 22.69 30.15
CA ALA A 299 -23.15 21.57 30.32
C ALA A 299 -22.42 20.28 30.74
N GLU A 300 -23.09 19.40 31.48
CA GLU A 300 -22.46 18.18 32.02
C GLU A 300 -22.02 17.19 30.91
N LYS A 301 -22.78 17.12 29.82
CA LYS A 301 -22.51 16.20 28.70
C LYS A 301 -22.72 16.90 27.36
N CYS A 302 -21.95 16.46 26.38
CA CYS A 302 -22.10 16.88 24.99
C CYS A 302 -23.47 16.46 24.45
N LEU A 303 -24.20 17.41 23.89
CA LEU A 303 -25.55 17.20 23.34
C LEU A 303 -25.55 16.25 22.13
N GLY A 304 -24.43 16.12 21.43
CA GLY A 304 -24.30 15.25 20.27
C GLY A 304 -24.03 13.79 20.64
N CYS A 305 -22.91 13.52 21.33
CA CYS A 305 -22.49 12.15 21.62
C CYS A 305 -22.97 11.61 22.97
N MET A 306 -23.39 12.47 23.90
CA MET A 306 -23.77 12.12 25.27
C MET A 306 -22.71 11.35 26.09
N ASN A 307 -21.49 11.25 25.59
CA ASN A 307 -20.38 10.50 26.20
C ASN A 307 -19.31 11.41 26.79
N GLU A 308 -18.93 12.46 26.07
CA GLU A 308 -17.87 13.39 26.46
C GLU A 308 -18.42 14.69 27.06
N GLU A 309 -17.60 15.37 27.85
CA GLU A 309 -17.89 16.73 28.30
C GLU A 309 -17.74 17.72 27.13
N PRO A 310 -18.59 18.77 27.05
CA PRO A 310 -18.39 19.86 26.12
C PRO A 310 -17.02 20.51 26.32
N ASN A 311 -16.26 20.70 25.23
CA ASN A 311 -14.92 21.29 25.30
C ASN A 311 -14.72 22.49 24.36
N ILE A 312 -15.79 22.97 23.72
CA ILE A 312 -15.73 24.06 22.74
C ILE A 312 -16.87 25.07 22.91
N LYS A 313 -16.62 26.30 22.48
CA LYS A 313 -17.57 27.40 22.41
C LYS A 313 -17.49 28.08 21.05
N ILE A 314 -18.65 28.44 20.51
CA ILE A 314 -18.74 29.32 19.33
C ILE A 314 -18.84 30.77 19.84
N HIS A 315 -17.89 31.61 19.44
CA HIS A 315 -17.79 33.04 19.76
C HIS A 315 -17.12 33.75 18.58
N LYS A 316 -17.69 34.86 18.09
CA LYS A 316 -17.15 35.53 16.90
C LYS A 316 -15.74 36.05 17.17
N GLN A 317 -14.79 35.61 16.36
CA GLN A 317 -13.39 36.04 16.39
C GLN A 317 -12.90 36.39 14.98
N CYS A 318 -13.62 35.97 13.94
CA CYS A 318 -13.28 36.31 12.58
C CYS A 318 -13.49 37.80 12.28
N GLU A 319 -12.65 38.33 11.41
CA GLU A 319 -12.85 39.63 10.78
C GLU A 319 -13.87 39.49 9.64
N ASP A 320 -14.72 40.51 9.44
CA ASP A 320 -15.70 40.53 8.36
C ASP A 320 -15.05 40.98 7.03
N ILE A 321 -13.95 40.33 6.66
CA ILE A 321 -13.15 40.63 5.47
C ILE A 321 -13.05 39.38 4.57
N ASP A 322 -13.16 39.57 3.26
CA ASP A 322 -12.98 38.53 2.24
C ASP A 322 -11.49 38.24 1.97
N ARG A 323 -11.18 37.19 1.20
CA ARG A 323 -9.80 36.80 0.82
C ARG A 323 -8.99 37.95 0.22
N ASP A 324 -9.64 38.87 -0.49
CA ASP A 324 -9.01 40.04 -1.15
C ASP A 324 -8.93 41.29 -0.26
N GLY A 325 -9.22 41.17 1.04
CA GLY A 325 -9.16 42.30 1.98
C GLY A 325 -10.37 43.24 1.92
N GLN A 326 -11.44 42.86 1.22
CA GLN A 326 -12.65 43.67 1.08
C GLN A 326 -13.69 43.33 2.16
N PRO A 327 -14.48 44.32 2.64
CA PRO A 327 -15.52 44.06 3.63
C PRO A 327 -16.62 43.15 3.06
N LEU A 328 -17.00 42.11 3.79
CA LEU A 328 -18.10 41.22 3.39
C LEU A 328 -19.45 41.94 3.44
N LEU A 329 -20.37 41.54 2.55
CA LEU A 329 -21.79 41.90 2.69
C LEU A 329 -22.34 41.34 4.00
N SER A 330 -23.24 42.10 4.65
CA SER A 330 -23.84 41.78 5.94
C SER A 330 -24.48 40.40 6.01
N GLU A 331 -25.00 39.88 4.90
CA GLU A 331 -25.60 38.53 4.83
C GLU A 331 -24.57 37.40 4.98
N ASN A 332 -23.30 37.66 4.62
CA ASN A 332 -22.21 36.70 4.68
C ASN A 332 -21.37 36.84 5.95
N CYS A 333 -21.63 37.83 6.81
CA CYS A 333 -20.89 38.02 8.05
C CYS A 333 -21.25 36.95 9.10
N CYS A 334 -20.28 36.61 9.94
CA CYS A 334 -20.53 35.76 11.10
C CYS A 334 -21.25 36.56 12.21
N SER A 335 -22.08 35.88 12.99
CA SER A 335 -22.84 36.46 14.09
C SER A 335 -22.47 35.87 15.44
N ASN A 336 -22.59 36.67 16.49
CA ASN A 336 -22.27 36.23 17.84
C ASN A 336 -23.25 35.15 18.34
N CYS A 337 -22.69 34.05 18.84
CA CYS A 337 -23.46 32.96 19.44
C CYS A 337 -23.48 33.10 20.98
N TYR A 338 -24.68 33.28 21.54
CA TYR A 338 -24.89 33.39 22.99
C TYR A 338 -25.28 32.06 23.67
N CYS A 339 -25.25 30.94 22.94
CA CYS A 339 -25.50 29.63 23.55
C CYS A 339 -24.36 29.23 24.50
N ARG A 340 -24.69 28.58 25.62
CA ARG A 340 -23.70 27.97 26.52
C ARG A 340 -22.89 26.86 25.80
N PRO A 341 -21.65 26.54 26.23
CA PRO A 341 -20.90 25.39 25.73
C PRO A 341 -21.65 24.08 26.00
N MET A 342 -22.08 23.39 24.94
CA MET A 342 -22.85 22.13 25.03
C MET A 342 -22.36 21.03 24.09
N TRP A 343 -21.31 21.29 23.32
CA TRP A 343 -20.82 20.38 22.28
C TRP A 343 -19.36 20.03 22.54
N CYS A 344 -18.95 18.81 22.20
CA CYS A 344 -17.56 18.48 22.03
C CYS A 344 -17.10 18.81 20.60
N VAL A 345 -15.79 18.97 20.42
CA VAL A 345 -15.18 19.35 19.14
C VAL A 345 -15.56 18.38 18.02
N GLU A 346 -15.64 17.08 18.29
CA GLU A 346 -16.01 16.08 17.29
C GLU A 346 -17.45 16.24 16.80
N CYS A 347 -18.38 16.45 17.73
CA CYS A 347 -19.79 16.58 17.36
C CYS A 347 -20.04 17.88 16.60
N LEU A 348 -19.37 18.98 16.96
CA LEU A 348 -19.47 20.21 16.18
C LEU A 348 -18.79 20.07 14.81
N ALA A 349 -17.64 19.40 14.72
CA ALA A 349 -16.96 19.16 13.44
C ALA A 349 -17.82 18.29 12.51
N ARG A 350 -18.45 17.22 13.02
CA ARG A 350 -19.42 16.41 12.25
C ARG A 350 -20.62 17.23 11.79
N TRP A 351 -21.14 18.09 12.66
CA TRP A 351 -22.23 18.99 12.31
C TRP A 351 -21.85 19.98 11.20
N PHE A 352 -20.64 20.53 11.29
CA PHE A 352 -20.09 21.43 10.31
C PHE A 352 -19.97 20.73 8.95
N ALA A 353 -19.34 19.55 8.91
CA ALA A 353 -19.16 18.75 7.69
C ALA A 353 -20.49 18.37 7.04
N ALA A 354 -21.50 17.96 7.83
CA ALA A 354 -22.81 17.53 7.33
C ALA A 354 -23.62 18.64 6.63
N ARG A 355 -23.20 19.91 6.77
CA ARG A 355 -23.87 21.06 6.16
C ARG A 355 -23.12 21.67 4.99
N GLN A 356 -21.97 21.11 4.65
CA GLN A 356 -21.21 21.56 3.50
C GLN A 356 -21.64 20.81 2.23
N ASN A 357 -21.45 21.47 1.09
CA ASN A 357 -21.71 20.86 -0.20
C ASN A 357 -20.71 19.72 -0.44
N GLU A 358 -21.22 18.58 -0.90
CA GLU A 358 -20.41 17.38 -1.12
C GLU A 358 -19.41 17.52 -2.30
N HIS A 359 -19.65 18.51 -3.18
CA HIS A 359 -18.87 18.77 -4.39
C HIS A 359 -17.66 19.69 -4.15
N ASP A 360 -17.68 20.56 -3.14
CA ASP A 360 -16.63 21.58 -2.87
C ASP A 360 -15.77 21.22 -1.63
N ARG A 361 -15.28 19.98 -1.57
CA ARG A 361 -14.56 19.45 -0.40
C ARG A 361 -13.25 20.18 -0.09
N GLU A 362 -12.63 20.81 -1.09
CA GLU A 362 -11.37 21.54 -0.94
C GLU A 362 -11.53 22.87 -0.20
N VAL A 363 -12.75 23.41 -0.15
CA VAL A 363 -13.06 24.74 0.41
C VAL A 363 -13.82 24.63 1.74
N TRP A 364 -14.01 23.42 2.28
CA TRP A 364 -14.80 23.18 3.49
C TRP A 364 -14.34 24.02 4.69
N LEU A 365 -13.03 24.22 4.88
CA LEU A 365 -12.51 25.01 6.02
C LEU A 365 -12.84 26.50 5.92
N GLU A 366 -13.12 27.00 4.72
CA GLU A 366 -13.41 28.41 4.46
C GLU A 366 -14.91 28.71 4.45
N GLN A 367 -15.71 27.65 4.32
CA GLN A 367 -17.16 27.77 4.36
C GLN A 367 -17.67 28.13 5.76
N LYS A 368 -18.90 28.65 5.81
CA LYS A 368 -19.56 29.05 7.05
C LYS A 368 -20.66 28.05 7.38
N CYS A 369 -20.91 27.84 8.66
CA CYS A 369 -21.97 26.96 9.14
C CYS A 369 -22.90 27.70 10.10
N THR A 370 -24.04 27.10 10.45
CA THR A 370 -24.98 27.65 11.42
C THR A 370 -24.97 26.83 12.70
N CYS A 371 -24.97 27.53 13.84
CA CYS A 371 -24.99 26.92 15.16
C CYS A 371 -26.19 25.95 15.27
N PRO A 372 -26.00 24.73 15.80
CA PRO A 372 -27.10 23.77 15.94
C PRO A 372 -28.29 24.28 16.75
N MET A 373 -28.04 25.20 17.68
CA MET A 373 -29.03 25.65 18.66
C MET A 373 -29.69 26.98 18.28
N CYS A 374 -28.88 28.03 18.09
CA CYS A 374 -29.40 29.38 17.79
C CYS A 374 -29.32 29.76 16.30
N ARG A 375 -28.77 28.88 15.44
CA ARG A 375 -28.55 29.14 14.02
C ARG A 375 -27.68 30.36 13.68
N ALA A 376 -26.97 30.94 14.66
CA ALA A 376 -25.95 31.96 14.42
C ALA A 376 -24.92 31.44 13.41
N LYS A 377 -24.58 32.27 12.41
CA LYS A 377 -23.59 31.93 11.38
C LYS A 377 -22.20 32.05 11.97
N PHE A 378 -21.36 31.05 11.77
CA PHE A 378 -20.00 31.00 12.29
C PHE A 378 -19.05 30.33 11.28
N CYS A 379 -17.77 30.68 11.34
CA CYS A 379 -16.70 30.00 10.60
C CYS A 379 -15.76 29.25 11.56
N LEU A 380 -14.75 28.57 11.01
CA LEU A 380 -13.78 27.81 11.79
C LEU A 380 -13.03 28.67 12.84
N LEU A 381 -12.75 29.93 12.52
CA LEU A 381 -12.06 30.87 13.41
C LEU A 381 -12.90 31.27 14.63
N ASP A 382 -14.23 31.16 14.53
CA ASP A 382 -15.14 31.49 15.63
C ASP A 382 -15.29 30.35 16.66
N VAL A 383 -14.59 29.24 16.47
CA VAL A 383 -14.67 28.08 17.36
C VAL A 383 -13.44 28.08 18.27
N SER A 384 -13.67 28.10 19.57
CA SER A 384 -12.60 28.12 20.57
C SER A 384 -12.71 26.94 21.52
N TYR A 385 -11.59 26.34 21.90
CA TYR A 385 -11.54 25.42 23.04
C TYR A 385 -11.85 26.16 24.34
N ILE A 386 -12.44 25.47 25.30
CA ILE A 386 -12.71 26.02 26.63
C ILE A 386 -11.66 25.60 27.65
N GLU A 387 -11.32 26.49 28.57
CA GLU A 387 -10.50 26.15 29.73
C GLU A 387 -11.31 25.27 30.69
N LYS A 388 -10.79 24.09 31.03
CA LYS A 388 -11.40 23.24 32.06
C LYS A 388 -11.20 23.91 33.40
N SER A 389 -12.29 24.28 34.09
CA SER A 389 -12.17 24.77 35.47
C SER A 389 -11.72 23.58 36.33
N ASN A 390 -10.47 23.58 36.78
CA ASN A 390 -9.98 22.66 37.78
C ASN A 390 -10.74 22.90 39.09
N ASN A 391 -11.93 22.31 39.24
CA ASN A 391 -12.57 22.15 40.53
C ASN A 391 -11.79 21.09 41.31
N THR A 392 -10.59 21.47 41.76
CA THR A 392 -9.95 20.85 42.90
C THR A 392 -10.72 21.35 44.10
N THR A 393 -11.81 20.68 44.43
CA THR A 393 -12.47 20.88 45.73
C THR A 393 -11.48 20.53 46.81
N VAL A 394 -10.97 21.60 47.43
CA VAL A 394 -10.56 21.71 48.82
C VAL A 394 -11.43 20.78 49.69
N GLY A 395 -10.85 19.65 50.09
CA GLY A 395 -11.44 18.74 51.05
C GLY A 395 -10.76 18.91 52.40
N GLY A 396 -11.48 19.54 53.34
CA GLY A 396 -11.42 19.22 54.77
C GLY A 396 -10.21 19.72 55.56
N LEU A 397 -10.49 20.64 56.48
CA LEU A 397 -9.63 21.12 57.57
C LEU A 397 -8.86 19.99 58.26
N ASN A 398 -7.58 20.23 58.56
CA ASN A 398 -6.90 19.69 59.72
C ASN A 398 -5.87 20.72 60.21
N ASP A 399 -6.16 21.37 61.31
CA ASP A 399 -5.17 21.85 62.29
C ASP A 399 -5.85 21.87 63.68
N PRO A 400 -5.09 21.86 64.78
CA PRO A 400 -5.17 20.86 65.85
C PRO A 400 -5.75 21.49 67.12
N ASP A 401 -5.73 20.74 68.22
CA ASP A 401 -6.24 21.07 69.57
C ASP A 401 -7.69 20.67 69.84
N ASP A 402 -7.89 19.43 70.29
CA ASP A 402 -8.48 19.22 71.63
C ASP A 402 -8.30 17.76 72.11
N MET A 403 -8.33 17.60 73.44
CA MET A 403 -8.31 16.37 74.23
C MET A 403 -6.95 15.77 74.61
N ARG A 404 -6.36 16.42 75.62
CA ARG A 404 -6.04 15.72 76.87
C ARG A 404 -7.32 15.13 77.47
N VAL A 405 -7.30 13.83 77.80
CA VAL A 405 -7.67 13.18 79.08
C VAL A 405 -7.54 11.67 78.87
#